data_AF-A0AA85KMH1-F1
#
_entry.id   AF-A0AA85KMH1-F1
#
_cell.length_a   1.000
_cell.length_b   1.000
_cell.length_c   1.000
_cell.angle_alpha   90.00
_cell.angle_beta   90.00
_cell.angle_gamma   90.00
#
_symmetry.space_group_name_H-M   'P 1'
#
loop_
_entity.id
_entity.type
_entity.pdbx_description
1 polymer ?
#
loop_
_entity_poly.entity_id
_entity_poly.type
_entity_poly.pdbx_seq_one_letter_code
_entity_poly.pdbx_strand_id
1 'polypeptide(L)'
;MKYSGYMDIGILQKVNLIYEKRGSATSTSITSVLEIFYAHRKQFDKVVVFGDCHQHIIDYVANYRAYIGPIKAIWGNLSGEDKWSTQCSKDGWIEFRGCTDQILRYIAEPNEDKLLERVEKIDEIYRLNVDTMYQFNCEDKHATKTNNDTMLSQRNYFKSAWSCCQLFISSTFLDMYGERDLICGVLVPALREKVAVPLRVHLNEIDLRWGVPEMTTYSSHALQICLEQAAASDIFVLLLGDRYGWVPNEVQINGLPKPLLAEVLKFYKPGMSVTEMEYHIAKQTALSKFSLHERQNGKINAQEAVRLRICVFIRDSKCIKDVPSELRNDFEEVDKERSKRLHAFKELIQSDGVVVFNK
;
A
#
# COMPACT_ATOMS: atom_id res chain seq x y z
N MET A 1 0.80 33.82 10.14
CA MET A 1 0.83 33.35 11.55
C MET A 1 1.94 32.32 11.67
N LYS A 2 2.85 32.52 12.62
CA LYS A 2 4.10 31.75 12.77
C LYS A 2 3.82 30.30 13.19
N TYR A 3 4.23 29.32 12.39
CA TYR A 3 4.44 27.94 12.85
C TYR A 3 5.86 27.86 13.44
N SER A 4 6.00 28.15 14.72
CA SER A 4 7.21 27.82 15.48
C SER A 4 6.82 26.87 16.61
N GLY A 5 7.45 25.69 16.66
CA GLY A 5 7.40 24.80 17.80
C GLY A 5 6.74 23.45 17.50
N TYR A 6 7.37 22.62 16.69
CA TYR A 6 7.36 21.20 17.01
C TYR A 6 8.19 21.06 18.30
N MET A 7 7.50 21.14 19.45
CA MET A 7 8.06 20.66 20.71
C MET A 7 8.56 19.24 20.47
N ASP A 8 9.82 18.98 20.78
CA ASP A 8 10.37 17.63 20.82
C ASP A 8 9.77 16.92 22.04
N ILE A 9 8.51 16.49 21.88
CA ILE A 9 7.74 15.86 22.94
C ILE A 9 8.40 14.51 23.22
N GLY A 10 8.88 14.34 24.46
CA GLY A 10 9.50 13.09 24.91
C GLY A 10 8.55 11.90 24.74
N ILE A 11 9.10 10.71 24.53
CA ILE A 11 8.32 9.48 24.25
C ILE A 11 7.20 9.25 25.27
N LEU A 12 7.46 9.50 26.56
CA LEU A 12 6.46 9.40 27.63
C LEU A 12 5.28 10.36 27.46
N GLN A 13 5.55 11.60 27.05
CA GLN A 13 4.49 12.58 26.79
C GLN A 13 3.72 12.24 25.52
N LYS A 14 4.38 11.69 24.48
CA LYS A 14 3.68 11.14 23.29
C LYS A 14 2.77 9.98 23.66
N VAL A 15 3.24 9.07 24.52
CA VAL A 15 2.44 7.94 25.03
C VAL A 15 1.27 8.44 25.86
N ASN A 16 1.48 9.40 26.77
CA ASN A 16 0.39 10.01 27.53
C ASN A 16 -0.62 10.72 26.63
N LEU A 17 -0.17 11.44 25.60
CA LEU A 17 -1.07 12.04 24.60
C LEU A 17 -1.87 11.00 23.83
N ILE A 18 -1.27 9.84 23.50
CA ILE A 18 -1.96 8.71 22.87
C ILE A 18 -3.03 8.15 23.82
N TYR A 19 -2.73 8.02 25.12
CA TYR A 19 -3.69 7.53 26.11
C TYR A 19 -4.80 8.55 26.42
N GLU A 20 -4.49 9.85 26.47
CA GLU A 20 -5.47 10.92 26.70
C GLU A 20 -6.40 11.14 25.49
N LYS A 21 -5.88 10.97 24.26
CA LYS A 21 -6.68 11.07 23.02
C LYS A 21 -7.42 9.79 22.64
N ARG A 22 -7.18 8.67 23.34
CA ARG A 22 -7.94 7.42 23.17
C ARG A 22 -9.34 7.57 23.79
N GLY A 23 -10.22 8.31 23.10
CA GLY A 23 -11.66 8.22 23.33
C GLY A 23 -12.12 6.78 23.17
N SER A 24 -12.70 6.22 24.23
CA SER A 24 -13.32 4.88 24.38
C SER A 24 -12.57 3.71 23.72
N ALA A 25 -12.02 2.81 24.53
CA ALA A 25 -11.64 1.48 24.06
C ALA A 25 -12.88 0.77 23.46
N THR A 26 -12.92 0.63 22.15
CA THR A 26 -13.94 -0.17 21.47
C THR A 26 -13.58 -1.64 21.61
N SER A 27 -14.37 -2.39 22.37
CA SER A 27 -14.23 -3.86 22.43
C SER A 27 -14.86 -4.46 21.17
N THR A 28 -14.03 -5.09 20.35
CA THR A 28 -14.47 -5.76 19.12
C THR A 28 -14.10 -7.23 19.22
N SER A 29 -14.99 -8.13 18.77
CA SER A 29 -14.69 -9.55 18.74
C SER A 29 -13.50 -9.82 17.81
N ILE A 30 -12.59 -10.69 18.27
CA ILE A 30 -11.44 -11.16 17.50
C ILE A 30 -11.85 -11.76 16.15
N THR A 31 -13.01 -12.43 16.10
CA THR A 31 -13.56 -13.01 14.87
C THR A 31 -13.89 -11.93 13.86
N SER A 32 -14.48 -10.81 14.29
CA SER A 32 -14.79 -9.67 13.42
C SER A 32 -13.52 -8.99 12.89
N VAL A 33 -12.45 -8.95 13.70
CA VAL A 33 -11.14 -8.42 13.27
C VAL A 33 -10.50 -9.35 12.23
N LEU A 34 -10.58 -10.67 12.43
CA LEU A 34 -10.04 -11.64 11.47
C LEU A 34 -10.83 -11.65 10.15
N GLU A 35 -12.15 -11.47 10.20
CA GLU A 35 -12.98 -11.25 9.00
C GLU A 35 -12.53 -10.03 8.21
N ILE A 36 -12.11 -8.94 8.89
CA ILE A 36 -11.52 -7.77 8.25
C ILE A 36 -10.19 -8.14 7.60
N PHE A 37 -9.30 -8.86 8.28
CA PHE A 37 -8.02 -9.29 7.68
C PHE A 37 -8.21 -10.20 6.48
N TYR A 38 -9.16 -11.14 6.52
CA TYR A 38 -9.51 -11.95 5.34
C TYR A 38 -10.08 -11.12 4.19
N ALA A 39 -10.80 -10.03 4.49
CA ALA A 39 -11.29 -9.11 3.47
C ALA A 39 -10.17 -8.25 2.86
N HIS A 40 -9.05 -8.08 3.56
CA HIS A 40 -7.85 -7.50 2.96
C HIS A 40 -7.30 -8.49 1.94
N ARG A 41 -7.55 -8.23 0.66
CA ARG A 41 -6.98 -8.99 -0.46
C ARG A 41 -5.48 -8.68 -0.67
N LYS A 42 -4.73 -8.59 0.41
CA LYS A 42 -3.30 -8.31 0.43
C LYS A 42 -2.58 -9.50 1.02
N GLN A 43 -1.43 -9.82 0.43
CA GLN A 43 -0.53 -10.76 1.05
C GLN A 43 0.17 -10.05 2.22
N PHE A 44 -0.08 -10.51 3.44
CA PHE A 44 0.69 -10.15 4.61
C PHE A 44 1.93 -11.04 4.71
N ASP A 45 3.08 -10.41 4.92
CA ASP A 45 4.34 -11.13 5.14
C ASP A 45 4.46 -11.62 6.59
N LYS A 46 3.84 -10.90 7.53
CA LYS A 46 3.95 -11.16 8.97
C LYS A 46 2.65 -10.91 9.74
N VAL A 47 2.43 -11.72 10.76
CA VAL A 47 1.45 -11.50 11.84
C VAL A 47 2.23 -11.39 13.14
N VAL A 48 2.00 -10.31 13.88
CA VAL A 48 2.61 -10.10 15.20
C VAL A 48 1.49 -9.94 16.22
N VAL A 49 1.48 -10.81 17.22
CA VAL A 49 0.50 -10.80 18.31
C VAL A 49 1.21 -10.39 19.59
N PHE A 50 0.73 -9.34 20.25
CA PHE A 50 1.19 -8.94 21.57
C PHE A 50 0.09 -9.25 22.59
N GLY A 51 0.41 -9.97 23.66
CA GLY A 51 -0.58 -10.43 24.65
C GLY A 51 -1.13 -11.82 24.36
N ASP A 52 -2.30 -12.15 24.92
CA ASP A 52 -2.92 -13.48 24.77
C ASP A 52 -3.17 -13.88 23.30
N CYS A 53 -2.70 -15.07 22.91
CA CYS A 53 -2.89 -15.62 21.58
C CYS A 53 -4.11 -16.54 21.55
N HIS A 54 -5.24 -16.02 21.07
CA HIS A 54 -6.51 -16.75 20.98
C HIS A 54 -6.52 -17.75 19.81
N GLN A 55 -7.28 -18.84 19.96
CA GLN A 55 -7.43 -19.91 18.97
C GLN A 55 -7.71 -19.42 17.55
N HIS A 56 -8.63 -18.45 17.40
CA HIS A 56 -8.98 -17.91 16.09
C HIS A 56 -7.81 -17.27 15.33
N ILE A 57 -6.81 -16.71 16.02
CA ILE A 57 -5.60 -16.17 15.36
C ILE A 57 -4.71 -17.31 14.87
N ILE A 58 -4.61 -18.39 15.65
CA ILE A 58 -3.86 -19.59 15.27
C ILE A 58 -4.49 -20.22 14.02
N ASP A 59 -5.81 -20.36 14.01
CA ASP A 59 -6.57 -20.86 12.87
C ASP A 59 -6.38 -19.95 11.64
N TYR A 60 -6.37 -18.63 11.85
CA TYR A 60 -6.10 -17.66 10.78
C TYR A 60 -4.75 -17.90 10.12
N VAL A 61 -3.67 -18.00 10.90
CA VAL A 61 -2.33 -18.23 10.37
C VAL A 61 -2.24 -19.58 9.66
N ALA A 62 -2.82 -20.64 10.23
CA ALA A 62 -2.83 -21.96 9.62
C ALA A 62 -3.54 -21.95 8.26
N ASN A 63 -4.74 -21.36 8.19
CA ASN A 63 -5.50 -21.20 6.95
C ASN A 63 -4.75 -20.33 5.95
N TYR A 64 -4.15 -19.24 6.40
CA TYR A 64 -3.38 -18.36 5.54
C TYR A 64 -2.20 -19.09 4.89
N ARG A 65 -1.43 -19.86 5.67
CA ARG A 65 -0.30 -20.68 5.17
C ARG A 65 -0.74 -21.75 4.18
N ALA A 66 -1.89 -22.37 4.42
CA ALA A 66 -2.42 -23.41 3.56
C ALA A 66 -2.95 -22.89 2.21
N TYR A 67 -3.54 -21.69 2.19
CA TYR A 67 -4.35 -21.23 1.05
C TYR A 67 -3.86 -19.95 0.37
N ILE A 68 -3.10 -19.09 1.05
CA ILE A 68 -2.66 -17.79 0.51
C ILE A 68 -1.16 -17.82 0.21
N GLY A 69 -0.35 -18.25 1.18
CA GLY A 69 1.10 -18.30 1.02
C GLY A 69 1.83 -18.26 2.35
N PRO A 70 3.18 -18.28 2.33
CA PRO A 70 3.97 -18.24 3.55
C PRO A 70 3.69 -16.92 4.30
N ILE A 71 3.46 -17.03 5.60
CA ILE A 71 3.31 -15.90 6.51
C ILE A 71 4.09 -16.18 7.79
N LYS A 72 4.89 -15.21 8.21
CA LYS A 72 5.66 -15.29 9.44
C LYS A 72 4.78 -14.95 10.62
N ALA A 73 4.67 -15.87 11.57
CA ALA A 73 3.80 -15.69 12.73
C ALA A 73 4.64 -15.53 13.99
N ILE A 74 4.47 -14.40 14.66
CA ILE A 74 5.26 -13.98 15.81
C ILE A 74 4.32 -13.72 16.98
N TRP A 75 4.62 -14.31 18.12
CA TRP A 75 3.89 -14.10 19.36
C TRP A 75 4.81 -13.51 20.43
N GLY A 76 4.47 -12.32 20.91
CA GLY A 76 5.16 -11.62 21.97
C GLY A 76 4.48 -11.83 23.30
N ASN A 77 5.07 -12.68 24.14
CA ASN A 77 4.73 -12.78 25.56
C ASN A 77 5.50 -11.70 26.32
N LEU A 78 4.99 -10.47 26.22
CA LEU A 78 5.64 -9.28 26.78
C LEU A 78 5.54 -9.25 28.30
N SER A 79 4.45 -9.75 28.86
CA SER A 79 4.21 -9.77 30.31
C SER A 79 4.89 -10.95 31.01
N GLY A 80 5.29 -11.98 30.27
CA GLY A 80 5.73 -13.27 30.80
C GLY A 80 4.57 -14.20 31.16
N GLU A 81 3.35 -13.65 31.34
CA GLU A 81 2.13 -14.35 31.76
C GLU A 81 1.10 -14.48 30.62
N ASP A 82 1.39 -13.93 29.45
CA ASP A 82 0.48 -13.97 28.30
C ASP A 82 0.23 -15.43 27.89
N LYS A 83 -1.04 -15.74 27.61
CA LYS A 83 -1.50 -17.11 27.40
C LYS A 83 -1.51 -17.47 25.94
N TRP A 84 -0.90 -18.61 25.63
CA TRP A 84 -1.10 -19.31 24.37
C TRP A 84 -2.28 -20.28 24.51
N SER A 85 -3.17 -20.33 23.51
CA SER A 85 -4.26 -21.32 23.48
C SER A 85 -3.69 -22.74 23.64
N THR A 86 -3.95 -23.38 24.78
CA THR A 86 -3.34 -24.66 25.19
C THR A 86 -3.73 -25.85 24.30
N GLN A 87 -4.62 -25.64 23.34
CA GLN A 87 -5.13 -26.66 22.43
C GLN A 87 -4.32 -26.77 21.13
N CYS A 88 -3.35 -25.87 20.89
CA CYS A 88 -2.63 -25.81 19.62
C CYS A 88 -1.12 -25.82 19.76
N SER A 89 -0.47 -26.50 18.81
CA SER A 89 0.99 -26.49 18.69
C SER A 89 1.50 -25.09 18.33
N LYS A 90 2.66 -24.74 18.87
CA LYS A 90 3.42 -23.53 18.50
C LYS A 90 4.28 -23.73 17.25
N ASP A 91 4.11 -24.85 16.55
CA ASP A 91 4.99 -25.18 15.43
C ASP A 91 4.92 -24.13 14.32
N GLY A 92 6.09 -23.68 13.87
CA GLY A 92 6.21 -22.56 12.92
C GLY A 92 5.80 -21.18 13.47
N TRP A 93 5.66 -21.01 14.79
CA TRP A 93 5.52 -19.70 15.43
C TRP A 93 6.80 -19.29 16.15
N ILE A 94 7.10 -18.00 16.12
CA ILE A 94 8.24 -17.43 16.83
C ILE A 94 7.74 -16.79 18.12
N GLU A 95 8.14 -17.35 19.26
CA GLU A 95 7.87 -16.77 20.58
C GLU A 95 9.02 -15.84 20.97
N PHE A 96 8.70 -14.64 21.45
CA PHE A 96 9.67 -13.81 22.14
C PHE A 96 9.12 -13.34 23.48
N ARG A 97 10.03 -13.12 24.43
CA ARG A 97 9.72 -12.67 25.78
C ARG A 97 10.47 -11.38 26.09
N GLY A 98 9.75 -10.39 26.59
CA GLY A 98 10.29 -9.06 26.89
C GLY A 98 10.48 -8.16 25.66
N CYS A 99 11.05 -6.98 25.88
CA CYS A 99 11.18 -5.92 24.89
C CYS A 99 12.65 -5.50 24.74
N THR A 100 13.44 -6.26 23.97
CA THR A 100 14.82 -5.88 23.63
C THR A 100 14.89 -5.33 22.21
N ASP A 101 15.78 -4.36 21.98
CA ASP A 101 15.98 -3.75 20.66
C ASP A 101 16.35 -4.77 19.56
N GLN A 102 16.98 -5.88 19.95
CA GLN A 102 17.30 -6.97 19.04
C GLN A 102 16.04 -7.66 18.50
N ILE A 103 15.02 -7.86 19.34
CA ILE A 103 13.74 -8.45 18.95
C ILE A 103 12.96 -7.49 18.03
N LEU A 104 12.96 -6.19 18.33
CA LEU A 104 12.29 -5.21 17.49
C LEU A 104 12.95 -5.11 16.11
N ARG A 105 14.29 -5.16 16.05
CA ARG A 105 15.04 -5.22 14.78
C ARG A 105 14.71 -6.50 14.00
N TYR A 106 14.59 -7.64 14.68
CA TYR A 106 14.17 -8.91 14.08
C TYR A 106 12.76 -8.85 13.49
N ILE A 107 11.79 -8.26 14.21
CA ILE A 107 10.41 -8.09 13.73
C ILE A 107 10.38 -7.13 12.52
N ALA A 108 11.26 -6.13 12.48
CA ALA A 108 11.34 -5.16 11.39
C ALA A 108 11.99 -5.72 10.11
N GLU A 109 12.84 -6.75 10.20
CA GLU A 109 13.61 -7.26 9.04
C GLU A 109 12.73 -8.06 8.05
N PRO A 110 12.63 -7.66 6.77
CA PRO A 110 11.64 -8.20 5.84
C PRO A 110 11.85 -9.68 5.45
N ASN A 111 13.09 -10.20 5.41
CA ASN A 111 13.41 -11.57 4.95
C ASN A 111 14.23 -12.37 5.98
N GLU A 112 14.12 -13.70 5.95
CA GLU A 112 14.89 -14.61 6.82
C GLU A 112 16.35 -14.84 6.38
N ASP A 113 16.68 -14.58 5.11
CA ASP A 113 18.03 -14.81 4.58
C ASP A 113 19.10 -13.96 5.30
N LYS A 114 18.73 -12.73 5.69
CA LYS A 114 19.62 -11.84 6.45
C LYS A 114 19.76 -12.24 7.92
N LEU A 115 18.85 -13.05 8.43
CA LEU A 115 18.89 -13.58 9.79
C LEU A 115 19.85 -14.75 9.89
N LEU A 116 19.86 -15.65 8.90
CA LEU A 116 20.87 -16.70 8.80
C LEU A 116 22.28 -16.09 8.71
N GLU A 117 22.46 -15.13 7.80
CA GLU A 117 23.74 -14.43 7.62
C GLU A 117 24.20 -13.71 8.90
N ARG A 118 23.26 -13.22 9.70
CA ARG A 118 23.56 -12.55 10.98
C ARG A 118 23.86 -13.54 12.09
N VAL A 119 23.15 -14.66 12.17
CA VAL A 119 23.44 -15.76 13.12
C VAL A 119 24.80 -16.35 12.83
N GLU A 120 25.14 -16.56 11.57
CA GLU A 120 26.47 -16.99 11.10
C GLU A 120 27.58 -15.99 11.46
N LYS A 121 27.25 -14.69 11.55
CA LYS A 121 28.18 -13.62 11.91
C LYS A 121 28.11 -13.20 13.38
N ILE A 122 27.33 -13.86 14.25
CA ILE A 122 27.26 -13.52 15.69
C ILE A 122 28.65 -13.62 16.32
N ASP A 123 29.41 -14.65 15.97
CA ASP A 123 30.75 -14.87 16.51
C ASP A 123 31.73 -13.77 16.08
N GLU A 124 31.62 -13.26 14.85
CA GLU A 124 32.40 -12.12 14.36
C GLU A 124 31.99 -10.79 15.02
N ILE A 125 30.68 -10.57 15.17
CA ILE A 125 30.11 -9.34 15.75
C ILE A 125 30.50 -9.22 17.23
N TYR A 126 30.52 -10.33 17.97
CA TYR A 126 30.82 -10.36 19.39
C TYR A 126 32.25 -10.79 19.73
N ARG A 127 33.10 -11.04 18.71
CA ARG A 127 34.50 -11.49 18.85
C ARG A 127 34.65 -12.69 19.78
N LEU A 128 33.77 -13.68 19.62
CA LEU A 128 33.85 -14.93 20.35
C LEU A 128 34.88 -15.82 19.64
N ASN A 129 36.12 -15.88 20.15
CA ASN A 129 37.18 -16.67 19.53
C ASN A 129 36.93 -18.19 19.71
N VAL A 130 36.75 -18.84 18.56
CA VAL A 130 37.18 -20.18 18.08
C VAL A 130 37.58 -21.23 19.14
N ASP A 131 36.80 -22.30 19.23
CA ASP A 131 37.28 -23.70 19.14
C ASP A 131 36.12 -24.70 19.30
N THR A 132 35.50 -25.13 18.20
CA THR A 132 35.24 -26.55 17.91
C THR A 132 34.61 -26.72 16.52
N MET A 133 35.35 -27.39 15.65
CA MET A 133 34.88 -27.84 14.35
C MET A 133 33.99 -29.07 14.57
N TYR A 134 32.67 -28.93 14.42
CA TYR A 134 31.75 -30.07 14.29
C TYR A 134 31.15 -30.07 12.88
N GLN A 135 31.63 -30.99 12.05
CA GLN A 135 31.01 -31.34 10.77
C GLN A 135 29.67 -32.02 11.03
N PHE A 136 28.58 -31.40 10.57
CA PHE A 136 27.34 -32.10 10.28
C PHE A 136 27.19 -32.23 8.77
N ASN A 137 27.19 -33.48 8.28
CA ASN A 137 26.71 -33.79 6.93
C ASN A 137 25.21 -33.47 6.88
N CYS A 138 24.82 -32.51 6.04
CA CYS A 138 23.43 -32.36 5.62
C CYS A 138 23.30 -32.89 4.19
N GLU A 139 22.47 -33.92 4.02
CA GLU A 139 22.08 -34.40 2.70
C GLU A 139 21.15 -33.37 2.06
N ASP A 140 21.55 -32.87 0.89
CA ASP A 140 20.78 -31.99 0.03
C ASP A 140 19.42 -32.61 -0.31
N LYS A 141 18.34 -32.02 0.23
CA LYS A 141 17.00 -32.20 -0.34
C LYS A 141 16.72 -31.07 -1.31
N HIS A 142 17.17 -31.27 -2.54
CA HIS A 142 16.62 -30.60 -3.71
C HIS A 142 15.09 -30.80 -3.76
N ALA A 143 14.33 -29.73 -3.54
CA ALA A 143 12.90 -29.67 -3.86
C ALA A 143 12.69 -28.72 -5.06
N THR A 144 12.74 -29.35 -6.22
CA THR A 144 12.13 -29.03 -7.52
C THR A 144 11.35 -27.71 -7.65
N LYS A 145 11.92 -26.82 -8.49
CA LYS A 145 11.17 -25.85 -9.30
C LYS A 145 9.97 -26.52 -9.97
N THR A 146 8.77 -26.03 -9.68
CA THR A 146 7.62 -26.20 -10.57
C THR A 146 7.13 -24.81 -10.95
N ASN A 147 7.45 -24.43 -12.19
CA ASN A 147 6.67 -23.47 -12.95
C ASN A 147 5.24 -23.99 -13.01
N ASN A 148 4.27 -23.14 -12.70
CA ASN A 148 2.98 -23.13 -13.40
C ASN A 148 2.36 -21.75 -13.27
N ASP A 149 2.32 -21.07 -14.41
CA ASP A 149 1.45 -19.95 -14.72
C ASP A 149 0.01 -20.23 -14.28
N THR A 150 -0.56 -19.37 -13.43
CA THR A 150 -1.99 -18.95 -13.43
C THR A 150 -2.30 -18.04 -12.23
N MET A 151 -1.69 -16.85 -12.20
CA MET A 151 -1.93 -15.82 -11.17
C MET A 151 -3.27 -15.06 -11.32
N LEU A 152 -4.33 -15.68 -11.86
CA LEU A 152 -5.59 -14.98 -12.18
C LEU A 152 -6.91 -15.72 -11.95
N SER A 153 -6.96 -16.86 -11.25
CA SER A 153 -8.24 -17.58 -11.04
C SER A 153 -8.70 -17.83 -9.60
N GLN A 154 -7.93 -17.50 -8.56
CA GLN A 154 -8.36 -17.75 -7.17
C GLN A 154 -9.00 -16.50 -6.52
N ARG A 155 -10.17 -16.06 -7.01
CA ARG A 155 -10.87 -14.88 -6.46
C ARG A 155 -12.16 -15.16 -5.68
N ASN A 156 -12.59 -16.41 -5.52
CA ASN A 156 -13.91 -16.73 -4.94
C ASN A 156 -13.89 -17.90 -3.93
N TYR A 157 -13.10 -17.81 -2.85
CA TYR A 157 -13.11 -18.89 -1.84
C TYR A 157 -13.60 -18.52 -0.44
N PHE A 158 -13.97 -17.26 -0.16
CA PHE A 158 -14.56 -16.89 1.13
C PHE A 158 -15.70 -15.87 0.96
N LYS A 159 -16.93 -16.28 1.32
CA LYS A 159 -18.09 -15.38 1.44
C LYS A 159 -18.00 -14.62 2.78
N SER A 160 -17.08 -13.67 2.89
CA SER A 160 -17.20 -12.62 3.90
C SER A 160 -18.40 -11.74 3.54
N ALA A 161 -19.15 -11.28 4.55
CA ALA A 161 -20.18 -10.27 4.33
C ALA A 161 -19.58 -8.88 3.98
N TRP A 162 -18.24 -8.74 4.06
CA TRP A 162 -17.53 -7.52 3.75
C TRP A 162 -16.99 -7.52 2.32
N SER A 163 -17.18 -6.41 1.62
CA SER A 163 -16.50 -6.14 0.33
C SER A 163 -15.29 -5.22 0.54
N CYS A 164 -14.35 -5.19 -0.39
CA CYS A 164 -13.15 -4.37 -0.32
C CYS A 164 -13.15 -3.37 -1.48
N CYS A 165 -12.84 -2.11 -1.19
CA CYS A 165 -12.77 -1.02 -2.14
C CYS A 165 -11.38 -0.39 -2.09
N GLN A 166 -10.64 -0.48 -3.20
CA GLN A 166 -9.32 0.13 -3.34
C GLN A 166 -9.45 1.57 -3.85
N LEU A 167 -9.05 2.54 -3.04
CA LEU A 167 -9.01 3.96 -3.37
C LEU A 167 -7.56 4.36 -3.67
N PHE A 168 -7.21 4.54 -4.94
CA PHE A 168 -5.88 5.00 -5.34
C PHE A 168 -5.84 6.51 -5.53
N ILE A 169 -4.87 7.18 -4.91
CA ILE A 169 -4.69 8.62 -5.00
C ILE A 169 -3.44 8.90 -5.83
N SER A 170 -3.64 9.35 -7.06
CA SER A 170 -2.62 9.80 -8.01
C SER A 170 -2.45 11.32 -7.95
N SER A 171 -1.21 11.79 -7.94
CA SER A 171 -0.84 13.20 -8.04
C SER A 171 0.64 13.33 -8.34
N THR A 172 1.06 14.53 -8.70
CA THR A 172 2.45 14.94 -8.60
C THR A 172 2.91 15.00 -7.14
N PHE A 173 4.18 14.66 -6.87
CA PHE A 173 4.68 14.48 -5.50
C PHE A 173 4.93 15.81 -4.76
N LEU A 174 5.41 16.84 -5.45
CA LEU A 174 5.97 18.03 -4.80
C LEU A 174 4.93 19.09 -4.44
N ASP A 175 3.85 19.19 -5.20
CA ASP A 175 2.92 20.32 -5.15
C ASP A 175 1.54 19.96 -4.61
N MET A 176 1.30 18.74 -4.12
CA MET A 176 -0.03 18.26 -3.69
C MET A 176 -0.08 17.68 -2.28
N TYR A 177 0.89 18.03 -1.43
CA TYR A 177 0.95 17.54 -0.05
C TYR A 177 -0.29 17.91 0.76
N GLY A 178 -0.75 19.17 0.69
CA GLY A 178 -1.88 19.64 1.48
C GLY A 178 -3.20 18.96 1.11
N GLU A 179 -3.46 18.81 -0.18
CA GLU A 179 -4.63 18.14 -0.71
C GLU A 179 -4.63 16.64 -0.32
N ARG A 180 -3.47 15.97 -0.42
CA ARG A 180 -3.32 14.58 0.05
C ARG A 180 -3.50 14.44 1.55
N ASP A 181 -2.91 15.33 2.36
CA ASP A 181 -3.04 15.30 3.82
C ASP A 181 -4.50 15.49 4.25
N LEU A 182 -5.26 16.36 3.58
CA LEU A 182 -6.69 16.52 3.80
C LEU A 182 -7.47 15.26 3.43
N ILE A 183 -7.16 14.65 2.27
CA ILE A 183 -7.84 13.42 1.83
C ILE A 183 -7.55 12.27 2.79
N CYS A 184 -6.29 11.96 3.05
CA CYS A 184 -5.88 10.82 3.87
C CYS A 184 -6.14 11.05 5.37
N GLY A 185 -5.98 12.28 5.87
CA GLY A 185 -6.09 12.60 7.29
C GLY A 185 -7.51 12.94 7.75
N VAL A 186 -8.38 13.42 6.87
CA VAL A 186 -9.73 13.89 7.24
C VAL A 186 -10.82 13.19 6.44
N LEU A 187 -10.73 13.21 5.10
CA LEU A 187 -11.82 12.72 4.25
C LEU A 187 -11.97 11.20 4.31
N VAL A 188 -10.89 10.45 4.10
CA VAL A 188 -10.90 8.98 4.06
C VAL A 188 -11.33 8.39 5.41
N PRO A 189 -10.84 8.86 6.58
CA PRO A 189 -11.34 8.41 7.87
C PRO A 189 -12.85 8.65 8.03
N ALA A 190 -13.34 9.82 7.64
CA ALA A 190 -14.77 10.15 7.71
C ALA A 190 -15.62 9.28 6.75
N LEU A 191 -15.13 9.02 5.53
CA LEU A 191 -15.78 8.10 4.58
C LEU A 191 -15.81 6.67 5.11
N ARG A 192 -14.72 6.22 5.72
CA ARG A 192 -14.62 4.89 6.32
C ARG A 192 -15.67 4.71 7.42
N GLU A 193 -15.75 5.67 8.34
CA GLU A 193 -16.68 5.63 9.47
C GLU A 193 -18.15 5.77 9.03
N LYS A 194 -18.46 6.78 8.21
CA LYS A 194 -19.85 7.17 7.91
C LYS A 194 -20.47 6.38 6.75
N VAL A 195 -19.66 5.81 5.86
CA VAL A 195 -20.14 5.18 4.63
C VAL A 195 -19.67 3.73 4.55
N ALA A 196 -18.36 3.50 4.65
CA ALA A 196 -17.80 2.18 4.37
C ALA A 196 -18.22 1.14 5.43
N VAL A 197 -18.12 1.46 6.73
CA VAL A 197 -18.51 0.56 7.83
C VAL A 197 -20.00 0.17 7.77
N PRO A 198 -20.97 1.09 7.64
CA PRO A 198 -22.38 0.73 7.48
C PRO A 198 -22.68 -0.16 6.28
N LEU A 199 -21.94 0.02 5.18
CA LEU A 199 -22.07 -0.79 3.95
C LEU A 199 -21.28 -2.10 4.00
N ARG A 200 -20.58 -2.39 5.11
CA ARG A 200 -19.65 -3.51 5.22
C ARG A 200 -18.61 -3.49 4.09
N VAL A 201 -18.10 -2.32 3.77
CA VAL A 201 -17.03 -2.10 2.81
C VAL A 201 -15.76 -1.75 3.58
N HIS A 202 -14.68 -2.47 3.32
CA HIS A 202 -13.35 -2.05 3.74
C HIS A 202 -12.77 -1.09 2.70
N LEU A 203 -12.65 0.18 3.06
CA LEU A 203 -12.02 1.21 2.23
C LEU A 203 -10.51 1.22 2.50
N ASN A 204 -9.72 0.77 1.53
CA ASN A 204 -8.27 0.81 1.57
C ASN A 204 -7.75 1.92 0.64
N GLU A 205 -7.32 3.02 1.24
CA GLU A 205 -6.57 4.07 0.57
C GLU A 205 -5.15 3.61 0.23
N ILE A 206 -4.70 4.00 -0.95
CA ILE A 206 -3.35 3.78 -1.43
C ILE A 206 -2.76 5.15 -1.74
N ASP A 207 -1.94 5.65 -0.81
CA ASP A 207 -1.11 6.85 -0.96
C ASP A 207 0.37 6.44 -0.90
N LEU A 208 0.99 6.31 -2.08
CA LEU A 208 2.37 5.84 -2.22
C LEU A 208 3.43 6.87 -1.77
N ARG A 209 3.04 8.03 -1.23
CA ARG A 209 3.97 8.92 -0.51
C ARG A 209 4.49 8.25 0.77
N TRP A 210 3.65 7.46 1.43
CA TRP A 210 4.00 6.80 2.69
C TRP A 210 4.52 5.40 2.41
N GLY A 211 5.66 5.04 2.99
CA GLY A 211 6.21 3.68 2.92
C GLY A 211 7.06 3.37 1.69
N VAL A 212 7.27 4.33 0.78
CA VAL A 212 8.25 4.24 -0.31
C VAL A 212 9.42 5.18 0.02
N PRO A 213 10.65 4.67 0.25
CA PRO A 213 11.83 5.52 0.43
C PRO A 213 11.99 6.50 -0.74
N GLU A 214 12.36 7.75 -0.47
CA GLU A 214 12.52 8.80 -1.51
C GLU A 214 13.50 8.39 -2.63
N MET A 215 14.54 7.62 -2.26
CA MET A 215 15.52 7.05 -3.19
C MET A 215 14.92 6.03 -4.18
N THR A 216 13.78 5.41 -3.85
CA THR A 216 13.09 4.45 -4.72
C THR A 216 11.95 5.05 -5.50
N THR A 217 11.50 6.28 -5.20
CA THR A 217 10.38 6.97 -5.87
C THR A 217 10.58 7.11 -7.39
N TYR A 218 11.82 7.21 -7.85
CA TYR A 218 12.18 7.35 -9.27
C TYR A 218 12.72 6.05 -9.90
N SER A 219 12.48 4.90 -9.27
CA SER A 219 12.97 3.60 -9.75
C SER A 219 11.96 2.90 -10.67
N SER A 220 12.43 1.94 -11.48
CA SER A 220 11.55 1.07 -12.28
C SER A 220 10.57 0.28 -11.41
N HIS A 221 10.98 -0.05 -10.18
CA HIS A 221 10.13 -0.77 -9.24
C HIS A 221 8.99 0.10 -8.70
N ALA A 222 9.25 1.37 -8.38
CA ALA A 222 8.20 2.30 -7.99
C ALA A 222 7.22 2.58 -9.14
N LEU A 223 7.73 2.74 -10.37
CA LEU A 223 6.88 2.84 -11.56
C LEU A 223 5.95 1.63 -11.68
N GLN A 224 6.49 0.41 -11.55
CA GLN A 224 5.69 -0.81 -11.59
C GLN A 224 4.58 -0.78 -10.53
N ILE A 225 4.92 -0.50 -9.27
CA ILE A 225 3.95 -0.46 -8.16
C ILE A 225 2.86 0.57 -8.44
N CYS A 226 3.22 1.80 -8.84
CA CYS A 226 2.28 2.87 -9.20
C CYS A 226 1.23 2.39 -10.23
N LEU A 227 1.70 1.80 -11.33
CA LEU A 227 0.83 1.35 -12.41
C LEU A 227 -0.03 0.14 -12.01
N GLU A 228 0.52 -0.81 -11.25
CA GLU A 228 -0.22 -1.96 -10.73
C GLU A 228 -1.32 -1.52 -9.75
N GLN A 229 -1.03 -0.59 -8.85
CA GLN A 229 -2.02 -0.06 -7.90
C GLN A 229 -3.11 0.75 -8.61
N ALA A 230 -2.73 1.58 -9.60
CA ALA A 230 -3.70 2.31 -10.42
C ALA A 230 -4.62 1.36 -11.20
N ALA A 231 -4.08 0.30 -11.80
CA ALA A 231 -4.87 -0.73 -12.49
C ALA A 231 -5.76 -1.54 -11.52
N ALA A 232 -5.25 -1.85 -10.33
CA ALA A 232 -6.00 -2.62 -9.34
C ALA A 232 -7.15 -1.82 -8.69
N SER A 233 -7.08 -0.48 -8.70
CA SER A 233 -8.02 0.41 -8.02
C SER A 233 -9.50 0.20 -8.43
N ASP A 234 -10.40 0.43 -7.48
CA ASP A 234 -11.85 0.46 -7.69
C ASP A 234 -12.33 1.91 -7.86
N ILE A 235 -11.74 2.82 -7.09
CA ILE A 235 -11.89 4.28 -7.22
C ILE A 235 -10.49 4.88 -7.41
N PHE A 236 -10.35 5.67 -8.46
CA PHE A 236 -9.15 6.41 -8.81
C PHE A 236 -9.40 7.91 -8.60
N VAL A 237 -8.58 8.53 -7.76
CA VAL A 237 -8.59 9.97 -7.52
C VAL A 237 -7.32 10.57 -8.10
N LEU A 238 -7.47 11.51 -9.01
CA LEU A 238 -6.38 12.25 -9.63
C LEU A 238 -6.38 13.70 -9.12
N LEU A 239 -5.26 14.14 -8.55
CA LEU A 239 -5.03 15.53 -8.16
C LEU A 239 -3.99 16.14 -9.11
N LEU A 240 -4.35 17.20 -9.81
CA LEU A 240 -3.49 17.87 -10.79
C LEU A 240 -3.32 19.36 -10.48
N GLY A 241 -2.05 19.78 -10.46
CA GLY A 241 -1.64 21.16 -10.23
C GLY A 241 -1.09 21.77 -11.52
N ASP A 242 -0.03 22.55 -11.38
CA ASP A 242 0.68 23.16 -12.50
C ASP A 242 2.05 22.51 -12.75
N ARG A 243 2.21 21.27 -12.25
CA ARG A 243 3.33 20.39 -12.55
C ARG A 243 2.89 19.18 -13.35
N TYR A 244 3.74 18.76 -14.28
CA TYR A 244 3.46 17.59 -15.10
C TYR A 244 3.83 16.28 -14.39
N GLY A 245 4.83 16.33 -13.51
CA GLY A 245 5.31 15.19 -12.74
C GLY A 245 6.56 14.55 -13.32
N TRP A 246 6.93 13.42 -12.73
CA TRP A 246 8.11 12.66 -13.16
C TRP A 246 7.83 11.87 -14.44
N VAL A 247 8.79 11.91 -15.37
CA VAL A 247 8.74 11.21 -16.65
C VAL A 247 9.78 10.08 -16.62
N PRO A 248 9.37 8.79 -16.65
CA PRO A 248 10.30 7.67 -16.70
C PRO A 248 10.99 7.62 -18.07
N ASN A 249 12.23 7.13 -18.09
CA ASN A 249 12.94 6.90 -19.35
C ASN A 249 12.54 5.57 -20.00
N GLU A 250 12.91 5.36 -21.27
CA GLU A 250 12.52 4.16 -22.02
C GLU A 250 13.05 2.85 -21.41
N VAL A 251 14.21 2.87 -20.76
CA VAL A 251 14.76 1.69 -20.08
C VAL A 251 13.85 1.28 -18.92
N GLN A 252 13.31 2.25 -18.18
CA GLN A 252 12.38 1.99 -17.07
C GLN A 252 11.04 1.44 -17.56
N ILE A 253 10.53 1.96 -18.69
CA ILE A 253 9.32 1.44 -19.33
C ILE A 253 9.54 0.01 -19.81
N ASN A 254 10.60 -0.24 -20.58
CA ASN A 254 10.90 -1.56 -21.13
C ASN A 254 11.28 -2.59 -20.05
N GLY A 255 11.66 -2.12 -18.85
CA GLY A 255 11.92 -2.95 -17.69
C GLY A 255 10.66 -3.39 -16.92
N LEU A 256 9.46 -2.95 -17.31
CA LEU A 256 8.22 -3.38 -16.68
C LEU A 256 7.94 -4.88 -16.95
N PRO A 257 7.26 -5.59 -16.02
CA PRO A 257 6.83 -6.96 -16.25
C PRO A 257 6.01 -7.09 -17.53
N LYS A 258 6.26 -8.15 -18.34
CA LYS A 258 5.63 -8.33 -19.66
C LYS A 258 4.10 -8.12 -19.68
N PRO A 259 3.31 -8.63 -18.72
CA PRO A 259 1.86 -8.41 -18.72
C PRO A 259 1.49 -6.94 -18.55
N LEU A 260 2.17 -6.24 -17.64
CA LEU A 260 1.95 -4.82 -17.38
C LEU A 260 2.43 -3.97 -18.56
N LEU A 261 3.60 -4.28 -19.10
CA LEU A 261 4.15 -3.62 -20.28
C LEU A 261 3.19 -3.69 -21.47
N ALA A 262 2.59 -4.85 -21.74
CA ALA A 262 1.63 -5.02 -22.82
C ALA A 262 0.38 -4.13 -22.67
N GLU A 263 -0.07 -3.88 -21.43
CA GLU A 263 -1.15 -2.93 -21.17
C GLU A 263 -0.70 -1.48 -21.34
N VAL A 264 0.49 -1.14 -20.81
CA VAL A 264 1.06 0.22 -20.91
C VAL A 264 1.31 0.63 -22.35
N LEU A 265 1.83 -0.27 -23.20
CA LEU A 265 2.12 0.01 -24.61
C LEU A 265 0.86 0.33 -25.45
N LYS A 266 -0.36 0.08 -24.95
CA LYS A 266 -1.60 0.44 -25.66
C LYS A 266 -1.85 1.94 -25.69
N PHE A 267 -1.30 2.69 -24.72
CA PHE A 267 -1.51 4.13 -24.59
C PHE A 267 -0.21 4.93 -24.48
N TYR A 268 0.89 4.31 -24.06
CA TYR A 268 2.14 5.00 -23.77
C TYR A 268 2.71 5.73 -24.98
N LYS A 269 3.14 6.97 -24.76
CA LYS A 269 3.93 7.78 -25.71
C LYS A 269 5.19 8.29 -25.00
N PRO A 270 6.35 8.33 -25.67
CA PRO A 270 7.56 8.89 -25.08
C PRO A 270 7.34 10.30 -24.51
N GLY A 271 7.74 10.47 -23.25
CA GLY A 271 7.58 11.72 -22.53
C GLY A 271 6.33 11.82 -21.67
N MET A 272 5.49 10.78 -21.57
CA MET A 272 4.37 10.74 -20.62
C MET A 272 4.87 10.74 -19.17
N SER A 273 4.24 11.52 -18.29
CA SER A 273 4.50 11.43 -16.86
C SER A 273 3.85 10.20 -16.24
N VAL A 274 4.38 9.73 -15.11
CA VAL A 274 3.78 8.62 -14.36
C VAL A 274 2.33 8.90 -14.00
N THR A 275 2.01 10.14 -13.59
CA THR A 275 0.65 10.57 -13.27
C THR A 275 -0.30 10.46 -14.47
N GLU A 276 0.15 10.82 -15.67
CA GLU A 276 -0.63 10.61 -16.90
C GLU A 276 -0.79 9.12 -17.23
N MET A 277 0.26 8.32 -17.05
CA MET A 277 0.20 6.87 -17.26
C MET A 277 -0.75 6.16 -16.28
N GLU A 278 -0.73 6.54 -15.00
CA GLU A 278 -1.65 6.06 -13.95
C GLU A 278 -3.10 6.34 -14.33
N TYR A 279 -3.40 7.54 -14.86
CA TYR A 279 -4.74 7.87 -15.35
C TYR A 279 -5.16 6.97 -16.51
N HIS A 280 -4.31 6.79 -17.52
CA HIS A 280 -4.64 5.98 -18.68
C HIS A 280 -4.89 4.51 -18.32
N ILE A 281 -4.05 3.92 -17.46
CA ILE A 281 -4.22 2.51 -17.05
C ILE A 281 -5.45 2.31 -16.17
N ALA A 282 -5.76 3.27 -15.28
CA ALA A 282 -6.98 3.26 -14.48
C ALA A 282 -8.24 3.37 -15.36
N LYS A 283 -8.24 4.28 -16.34
CA LYS A 283 -9.35 4.43 -17.32
C LYS A 283 -9.57 3.17 -18.14
N GLN A 284 -8.50 2.58 -18.66
CA GLN A 284 -8.58 1.36 -19.45
C GLN A 284 -9.14 0.20 -18.61
N THR A 285 -8.73 0.12 -17.34
CA THR A 285 -9.19 -0.92 -16.42
C THR A 285 -10.63 -0.70 -15.95
N ALA A 286 -11.06 0.55 -15.77
CA ALA A 286 -12.46 0.89 -15.49
C ALA A 286 -13.38 0.43 -16.63
N LEU A 287 -12.96 0.64 -17.88
CA LEU A 287 -13.70 0.20 -19.07
C LEU A 287 -13.72 -1.32 -19.24
N SER A 288 -12.62 -2.01 -18.94
CA SER A 288 -12.54 -3.47 -19.09
C SER A 288 -13.33 -4.21 -17.99
N LYS A 289 -13.25 -3.76 -16.73
CA LYS A 289 -13.99 -4.33 -15.58
C LYS A 289 -15.51 -4.21 -15.74
N PHE A 290 -16.01 -3.20 -16.48
CA PHE A 290 -17.44 -2.99 -16.76
C PHE A 290 -18.06 -4.09 -17.65
N SER A 291 -17.24 -4.77 -18.46
CA SER A 291 -17.73 -5.63 -19.55
C SER A 291 -18.35 -6.98 -19.12
N LEU A 292 -18.17 -7.44 -17.87
CA LEU A 292 -18.55 -8.81 -17.47
C LEU A 292 -19.81 -8.94 -16.61
N HIS A 293 -20.11 -7.99 -15.70
CA HIS A 293 -21.21 -8.17 -14.73
C HIS A 293 -22.45 -7.31 -15.03
N GLU A 294 -22.29 -6.16 -15.70
CA GLU A 294 -23.36 -5.18 -15.94
C GLU A 294 -24.03 -5.33 -17.32
N ARG A 295 -23.46 -6.15 -18.22
CA ARG A 295 -24.10 -6.57 -19.49
C ARG A 295 -25.43 -7.30 -19.28
N GLN A 296 -25.68 -7.87 -18.10
CA GLN A 296 -26.91 -8.59 -17.80
C GLN A 296 -28.09 -7.67 -17.42
N ASN A 297 -27.84 -6.41 -17.02
CA ASN A 297 -28.89 -5.51 -16.52
C ASN A 297 -29.12 -4.25 -17.39
N GLY A 298 -28.32 -4.03 -18.44
CA GLY A 298 -28.61 -3.08 -19.53
C GLY A 298 -28.77 -1.60 -19.14
N LYS A 299 -28.33 -1.18 -17.95
CA LYS A 299 -28.76 0.10 -17.34
C LYS A 299 -27.71 1.21 -17.26
N ILE A 300 -26.44 0.96 -17.56
CA ILE A 300 -25.36 1.95 -17.37
C ILE A 300 -24.54 2.05 -18.67
N ASN A 301 -24.27 3.27 -19.13
CA ASN A 301 -23.41 3.52 -20.30
C ASN A 301 -21.92 3.41 -19.91
N ALA A 302 -21.03 3.06 -20.85
CA ALA A 302 -19.59 3.00 -20.62
C ALA A 302 -19.01 4.32 -20.04
N GLN A 303 -19.60 5.46 -20.41
CA GLN A 303 -19.25 6.77 -19.86
C GLN A 303 -19.60 6.90 -18.37
N GLU A 304 -20.75 6.37 -17.94
CA GLU A 304 -21.13 6.39 -16.53
C GLU A 304 -20.27 5.46 -15.68
N ALA A 305 -19.80 4.33 -16.25
CA ALA A 305 -18.88 3.42 -15.58
C ALA A 305 -17.54 4.08 -15.22
N VAL A 306 -17.00 4.89 -16.14
CA VAL A 306 -15.79 5.69 -15.91
C VAL A 306 -16.08 6.81 -14.90
N ARG A 307 -17.21 7.50 -15.05
CA ARG A 307 -17.63 8.60 -14.16
C ARG A 307 -17.76 8.18 -12.70
N LEU A 308 -18.18 6.94 -12.41
CA LEU A 308 -18.32 6.43 -11.04
C LEU A 308 -16.99 5.99 -10.41
N ARG A 309 -15.96 5.74 -11.22
CA ARG A 309 -14.68 5.18 -10.76
C ARG A 309 -13.54 6.18 -10.80
N ILE A 310 -13.63 7.24 -11.61
CA ILE A 310 -12.55 8.20 -11.81
C ILE A 310 -13.02 9.60 -11.41
N CYS A 311 -12.38 10.15 -10.38
CA CYS A 311 -12.58 11.50 -9.89
C CYS A 311 -11.31 12.31 -10.10
N VAL A 312 -11.41 13.45 -10.79
CA VAL A 312 -10.28 14.33 -11.07
C VAL A 312 -10.50 15.69 -10.43
N PHE A 313 -9.49 16.19 -9.73
CA PHE A 313 -9.43 17.50 -9.09
C PHE A 313 -8.30 18.29 -9.73
N ILE A 314 -8.62 19.42 -10.34
CA ILE A 314 -7.62 20.31 -10.95
C ILE A 314 -7.58 21.59 -10.12
N ARG A 315 -6.41 21.91 -9.56
CA ARG A 315 -6.19 23.15 -8.80
C ARG A 315 -6.25 24.36 -9.73
N ASP A 316 -6.95 25.42 -9.33
CA ASP A 316 -6.90 26.70 -10.03
C ASP A 316 -5.48 27.29 -9.93
N SER A 317 -4.85 27.51 -11.09
CA SER A 317 -3.52 28.09 -11.21
C SER A 317 -3.41 29.49 -10.59
N LYS A 318 -4.52 30.20 -10.37
CA LYS A 318 -4.52 31.50 -9.67
C LYS A 318 -4.02 31.39 -8.23
N CYS A 319 -4.21 30.25 -7.57
CA CYS A 319 -3.78 30.02 -6.19
C CYS A 319 -2.25 30.12 -6.02
N ILE A 320 -1.47 29.94 -7.11
CA ILE A 320 0.00 30.06 -7.08
C ILE A 320 0.45 31.49 -6.73
N LYS A 321 -0.37 32.50 -7.01
CA LYS A 321 -0.04 33.90 -6.66
C LYS A 321 0.15 34.10 -5.16
N ASP A 322 -0.58 33.33 -4.35
CA ASP A 322 -0.55 33.37 -2.89
C ASP A 322 0.58 32.52 -2.30
N VAL A 323 1.27 31.71 -3.12
CA VAL A 323 2.43 30.92 -2.70
C VAL A 323 3.65 31.84 -2.54
N PRO A 324 4.35 31.79 -1.39
CA PRO A 324 5.59 32.52 -1.17
C PRO A 324 6.59 32.28 -2.31
N SER A 325 7.29 33.33 -2.75
CA SER A 325 8.20 33.27 -3.91
C SER A 325 9.27 32.19 -3.79
N GLU A 326 9.70 31.88 -2.58
CA GLU A 326 10.70 30.85 -2.26
C GLU A 326 10.24 29.43 -2.61
N LEU A 327 8.92 29.18 -2.56
CA LEU A 327 8.33 27.86 -2.77
C LEU A 327 7.70 27.69 -4.15
N ARG A 328 7.60 28.75 -4.96
CA ARG A 328 6.91 28.69 -6.27
C ARG A 328 7.47 27.64 -7.22
N ASN A 329 8.79 27.41 -7.19
CA ASN A 329 9.45 26.39 -8.00
C ASN A 329 8.96 24.97 -7.70
N ASP A 330 8.40 24.74 -6.51
CA ASP A 330 7.84 23.44 -6.14
C ASP A 330 6.46 23.22 -6.76
N PHE A 331 5.75 24.28 -7.18
CA PHE A 331 4.37 24.27 -7.67
C PHE A 331 4.22 24.56 -9.18
N GLU A 332 5.20 25.20 -9.80
CA GLU A 332 5.18 25.55 -11.23
C GLU A 332 6.07 24.63 -12.07
N GLU A 333 5.61 24.26 -13.27
CA GLU A 333 6.44 23.56 -14.24
C GLU A 333 7.38 24.53 -14.95
N VAL A 334 8.69 24.35 -14.74
CA VAL A 334 9.74 25.19 -15.33
C VAL A 334 10.01 24.81 -16.79
N ASP A 335 9.84 23.52 -17.12
CA ASP A 335 10.09 23.02 -18.47
C ASP A 335 8.90 23.33 -19.39
N LYS A 336 9.15 24.13 -20.44
CA LYS A 336 8.12 24.55 -21.41
C LYS A 336 7.46 23.39 -22.13
N GLU A 337 8.20 22.32 -22.40
CA GLU A 337 7.70 21.17 -23.11
C GLU A 337 6.80 20.30 -22.19
N ARG A 338 7.20 20.13 -20.92
CA ARG A 338 6.34 19.50 -19.91
C ARG A 338 5.09 20.31 -19.61
N SER A 339 5.21 21.64 -19.59
CA SER A 339 4.07 22.55 -19.43
C SER A 339 3.04 22.40 -20.56
N LYS A 340 3.49 22.29 -21.82
CA LYS A 340 2.61 21.99 -22.97
C LYS A 340 1.92 20.64 -22.83
N ARG A 341 2.65 19.60 -22.42
CA ARG A 341 2.07 18.26 -22.18
C ARG A 341 1.03 18.29 -21.07
N LEU A 342 1.29 18.98 -19.97
CA LEU A 342 0.33 19.16 -18.88
C LEU A 342 -0.95 19.85 -19.38
N HIS A 343 -0.83 20.90 -20.19
CA HIS A 343 -2.00 21.57 -20.77
C HIS A 343 -2.81 20.61 -21.63
N ALA A 344 -2.17 19.89 -22.54
CA ALA A 344 -2.82 18.89 -23.38
C ALA A 344 -3.48 17.77 -22.55
N PHE A 345 -2.86 17.36 -21.45
CA PHE A 345 -3.41 16.37 -20.54
C PHE A 345 -4.64 16.90 -19.79
N LYS A 346 -4.62 18.14 -19.30
CA LYS A 346 -5.78 18.81 -18.68
C LYS A 346 -6.95 18.92 -19.68
N GLU A 347 -6.69 19.28 -20.94
CA GLU A 347 -7.71 19.32 -22.00
C GLU A 347 -8.29 17.94 -22.29
N LEU A 348 -7.44 16.92 -22.37
CA LEU A 348 -7.86 15.53 -22.57
C LEU A 348 -8.81 15.07 -21.46
N ILE A 349 -8.46 15.31 -20.19
CA ILE A 349 -9.29 14.98 -19.03
C ILE A 349 -10.67 15.66 -19.11
N GLN A 350 -10.72 16.94 -19.49
CA GLN A 350 -11.98 17.67 -19.63
C GLN A 350 -12.87 17.09 -20.73
N SER A 351 -12.28 16.56 -21.80
CA SER A 351 -13.01 15.93 -22.91
C SER A 351 -13.40 14.46 -22.65
N ASP A 352 -12.82 13.83 -21.62
CA ASP A 352 -12.86 12.39 -21.40
C ASP A 352 -14.11 11.87 -20.67
N GLY A 353 -15.04 12.76 -20.28
CA GLY A 353 -16.30 12.39 -19.62
C GLY A 353 -16.15 11.93 -18.16
N VAL A 354 -14.97 12.11 -17.56
CA VAL A 354 -14.70 11.88 -16.14
C VAL A 354 -15.29 13.00 -15.28
N VAL A 355 -15.45 12.77 -13.97
CA VAL A 355 -15.88 13.83 -13.06
C VAL A 355 -14.69 14.75 -12.80
N VAL A 356 -14.74 15.97 -13.33
CA VAL A 356 -13.73 17.00 -13.12
C VAL A 356 -14.26 18.07 -12.18
N PHE A 357 -13.57 18.30 -11.07
CA PHE A 357 -13.83 19.41 -10.17
C PHE A 357 -12.82 20.52 -10.42
N ASN A 358 -13.29 21.58 -11.09
CA ASN A 358 -12.57 22.86 -11.25
C ASN A 358 -13.18 23.85 -10.25
N LYS A 359 -12.50 24.12 -9.13
CA LYS A 359 -12.91 25.19 -8.22
C LYS A 359 -11.70 25.97 -7.72
#